data_AF-A0A2V9M0G6-F1
#
_entry.id   AF-A0A2V9M0G6-F1
#
_cell.length_a   1.000
_cell.length_b   1.000
_cell.length_c   1.000
_cell.angle_alpha   90.00
_cell.angle_beta   90.00
_cell.angle_gamma   90.00
#
_symmetry.space_group_name_H-M   'P 1'
#
loop_
_entity.id
_entity.type
_entity.pdbx_description
1 polymer ?
#
loop_
_entity_poly.entity_id
_entity_poly.type
_entity_poly.pdbx_seq_one_letter_code
_entity_poly.pdbx_strand_id
1 'polypeptide(L)'
;MSPIGADKLRRLLVGLVVVASAAALRADTISQTTAVGKIQVLQRDAIVVKQNSEGLIYKHFDLKERRVVTVTLAEMSLPYHVQTSSDSERQSIVGLWKKFGFVAAVTDLAGATTKVYDAYLDFYPPGGRGSLLESLPPRTSFPLLMGGGAADDVDFERVLRVELNNHHLKLTLREGSAKEGEFLTPTNQPVEVRFLGITDRYDPSSKEVFDFALPLQKIRKIEFEH
;
A
#
# COMPACT_ATOMS: atom_id res chain seq x y z
N MET A 1 21.26 -49.69 48.74
CA MET A 1 21.65 -48.32 48.33
C MET A 1 21.06 -48.07 46.95
N SER A 2 19.90 -47.41 46.86
CA SER A 2 19.47 -46.72 45.63
C SER A 2 20.11 -45.33 45.65
N PRO A 3 20.49 -44.68 44.53
CA PRO A 3 19.55 -44.22 43.49
C PRO A 3 20.22 -44.28 42.08
N ILE A 4 19.71 -43.86 40.92
CA ILE A 4 18.89 -42.73 40.46
C ILE A 4 18.22 -43.21 39.16
N GLY A 5 16.94 -42.86 39.00
CA GLY A 5 16.01 -43.50 38.06
C GLY A 5 16.33 -43.36 36.56
N ALA A 6 16.06 -44.46 35.85
CA ALA A 6 16.05 -44.58 34.39
C ALA A 6 14.91 -43.80 33.69
N ASP A 7 14.17 -42.95 34.42
CA ASP A 7 13.08 -42.11 33.87
C ASP A 7 13.51 -40.70 33.43
N LYS A 8 14.81 -40.39 33.49
CA LYS A 8 15.35 -39.10 33.01
C LYS A 8 16.00 -39.16 31.62
N LEU A 9 15.93 -40.29 30.92
CA LEU A 9 16.42 -40.41 29.54
C LEU A 9 15.33 -40.29 28.46
N ARG A 10 14.06 -40.11 28.86
CA ARG A 10 12.90 -39.96 27.95
C ARG A 10 12.43 -38.51 27.74
N ARG A 11 13.16 -37.53 28.29
CA ARG A 11 12.84 -36.10 28.21
C ARG A 11 14.02 -35.28 27.68
N LEU A 12 14.60 -35.64 26.54
CA LEU A 12 15.57 -34.78 25.86
C LEU A 12 15.76 -35.24 24.41
N LEU A 13 14.73 -35.00 23.60
CA LEU A 13 14.82 -34.76 22.15
C LEU A 13 13.43 -34.38 21.59
N VAL A 14 12.60 -33.71 22.41
CA VAL A 14 11.55 -32.82 21.89
C VAL A 14 12.27 -31.51 21.58
N GLY A 15 12.74 -31.43 20.35
CA GLY A 15 13.53 -30.31 19.88
C GLY A 15 13.82 -30.49 18.40
N LEU A 16 12.85 -30.99 17.63
CA LEU A 16 12.83 -30.68 16.20
C LEU A 16 12.57 -29.17 16.15
N VAL A 17 13.67 -28.43 16.13
CA VAL A 17 13.71 -27.01 15.82
C VAL A 17 12.98 -26.90 14.49
N VAL A 18 11.71 -26.50 14.54
CA VAL A 18 11.06 -25.87 13.41
C VAL A 18 11.82 -24.58 13.25
N VAL A 19 12.96 -24.65 12.54
CA VAL A 19 13.47 -23.52 11.80
C VAL A 19 12.40 -23.33 10.73
N ALA A 20 11.32 -22.65 11.10
CA ALA A 20 10.62 -21.85 10.15
C ALA A 20 11.70 -20.92 9.63
N SER A 21 12.31 -21.30 8.52
CA SER A 21 12.81 -20.35 7.55
C SER A 21 11.62 -19.45 7.24
N ALA A 22 11.40 -18.46 8.10
CA ALA A 22 11.04 -17.15 7.65
C ALA A 22 12.08 -16.87 6.59
N ALA A 23 11.77 -17.19 5.34
CA ALA A 23 12.50 -16.68 4.21
C ALA A 23 12.49 -15.18 4.48
N ALA A 24 13.62 -14.67 4.98
CA ALA A 24 13.79 -13.25 5.23
C ALA A 24 13.27 -12.60 3.95
N LEU A 25 12.26 -11.76 4.07
CA LEU A 25 11.80 -11.03 2.90
C LEU A 25 13.04 -10.32 2.35
N ARG A 26 13.36 -10.63 1.10
CA ARG A 26 14.64 -10.25 0.47
C ARG A 26 14.35 -9.30 -0.67
N ALA A 27 13.59 -8.23 -0.47
CA ALA A 27 13.73 -7.11 -1.39
C ALA A 27 14.99 -6.29 -1.03
N ASP A 28 15.18 -5.15 -1.68
CA ASP A 28 16.38 -4.36 -1.49
C ASP A 28 16.51 -3.93 -0.02
N THR A 29 17.74 -3.98 0.50
CA THR A 29 18.07 -3.46 1.84
C THR A 29 18.92 -2.21 1.70
N ILE A 30 18.48 -1.14 2.35
CA ILE A 30 19.15 0.16 2.37
C ILE A 30 19.79 0.33 3.73
N SER A 31 21.08 0.61 3.74
CA SER A 31 21.86 0.84 4.95
C SER A 31 22.78 2.05 4.81
N GLN A 32 23.24 2.58 5.93
CA GLN A 32 24.21 3.67 5.97
C GLN A 32 25.27 3.38 7.02
N THR A 33 26.51 3.72 6.73
CA THR A 33 27.58 3.71 7.73
C THR A 33 27.44 4.95 8.59
N THR A 34 27.32 4.78 9.90
CA THR A 34 27.24 5.89 10.89
C THR A 34 28.60 6.55 11.10
N ALA A 35 28.61 7.74 11.72
CA ALA A 35 29.84 8.48 12.04
C ALA A 35 30.85 7.70 12.92
N VAL A 36 30.38 6.67 13.63
CA VAL A 36 31.21 5.78 14.46
C VAL A 36 31.62 4.47 13.74
N GLY A 37 31.41 4.40 12.42
CA GLY A 37 31.80 3.25 11.59
C GLY A 37 30.88 2.03 11.67
N LYS A 38 29.70 2.13 12.32
CA LYS A 38 28.72 1.03 12.38
C LYS A 38 27.75 1.10 11.19
N ILE A 39 27.40 -0.06 10.63
CA ILE A 39 26.35 -0.18 9.62
C ILE A 39 24.98 -0.14 10.31
N GLN A 40 24.13 0.80 9.91
CA GLN A 40 22.74 0.90 10.32
C GLN A 40 21.83 0.59 9.14
N VAL A 41 20.90 -0.35 9.32
CA VAL A 41 19.85 -0.62 8.32
C VAL A 41 18.79 0.47 8.45
N LEU A 42 18.56 1.20 7.37
CA LEU A 42 17.54 2.25 7.29
C LEU A 42 16.20 1.67 6.87
N GLN A 43 16.21 0.77 5.88
CA GLN A 43 15.02 0.14 5.37
C GLN A 43 15.34 -1.29 4.89
N ARG A 44 14.44 -2.22 5.18
CA ARG A 44 14.37 -3.54 4.55
C ARG A 44 13.13 -3.59 3.67
N ASP A 45 13.05 -4.58 2.79
CA ASP A 45 11.80 -4.83 2.06
C ASP A 45 11.41 -3.61 1.19
N ALA A 46 12.42 -3.02 0.54
CA ALA A 46 12.27 -1.89 -0.36
C ALA A 46 12.52 -2.28 -1.82
N ILE A 47 12.08 -1.44 -2.73
CA ILE A 47 12.45 -1.50 -4.14
C ILE A 47 13.08 -0.17 -4.54
N VAL A 48 14.39 -0.16 -4.73
CA VAL A 48 15.13 1.03 -5.15
C VAL A 48 14.89 1.26 -6.65
N VAL A 49 14.36 2.44 -6.98
CA VAL A 49 13.99 2.82 -8.35
C VAL A 49 14.92 3.87 -8.95
N LYS A 50 15.69 4.58 -8.11
CA LYS A 50 16.73 5.52 -8.53
C LYS A 50 17.84 5.59 -7.48
N GLN A 51 19.09 5.57 -7.94
CA GLN A 51 20.25 5.90 -7.12
C GLN A 51 21.23 6.71 -7.98
N ASN A 52 21.57 7.92 -7.55
CA ASN A 52 22.54 8.79 -8.20
C ASN A 52 23.30 9.63 -7.15
N SER A 53 24.16 10.54 -7.61
CA SER A 53 24.93 11.46 -6.76
C SER A 53 24.11 12.58 -6.11
N GLU A 54 22.78 12.53 -6.22
CA GLU A 54 21.87 13.47 -5.54
C GLU A 54 21.14 12.77 -4.39
N GLY A 55 21.11 11.43 -4.40
CA GLY A 55 20.39 10.64 -3.42
C GLY A 55 19.85 9.33 -3.97
N LEU A 56 18.92 8.78 -3.20
CA LEU A 56 18.30 7.49 -3.45
C LEU A 56 16.78 7.59 -3.32
N ILE A 57 16.06 6.98 -4.26
CA ILE A 57 14.61 6.89 -4.26
C ILE A 57 14.22 5.42 -4.22
N TYR A 58 13.36 5.06 -3.28
CA TYR A 58 12.84 3.70 -3.14
C TYR A 58 11.35 3.69 -2.82
N LYS A 59 10.73 2.55 -3.10
CA LYS A 59 9.35 2.23 -2.74
C LYS A 59 9.34 1.21 -1.61
N HIS A 60 8.43 1.34 -0.67
CA HIS A 60 8.14 0.29 0.31
C HIS A 60 6.67 0.30 0.69
N PHE A 61 6.18 -0.78 1.28
CA PHE A 61 4.84 -0.81 1.86
C PHE A 61 4.89 -0.27 3.29
N ASP A 62 4.14 0.80 3.53
CA ASP A 62 3.93 1.35 4.86
C ASP A 62 2.75 0.61 5.50
N LEU A 63 3.02 -0.16 6.56
CA LEU A 63 1.99 -0.95 7.26
C LEU A 63 1.00 -0.08 8.02
N LYS A 64 1.40 1.12 8.47
CA LYS A 64 0.53 2.04 9.20
C LYS A 64 -0.46 2.69 8.24
N GLU A 65 0.01 3.08 7.06
CA GLU A 65 -0.82 3.67 6.01
C GLU A 65 -1.51 2.62 5.12
N ARG A 66 -1.12 1.35 5.25
CA ARG A 66 -1.55 0.21 4.40
C ARG A 66 -1.46 0.53 2.91
N ARG A 67 -0.33 1.12 2.50
CA ARG A 67 -0.06 1.46 1.11
C ARG A 67 1.41 1.43 0.75
N VAL A 68 1.72 1.30 -0.53
CA VAL A 68 3.06 1.54 -1.04
C VAL A 68 3.34 3.05 -1.09
N VAL A 69 4.49 3.47 -0.61
CA VAL A 69 4.94 4.87 -0.63
C VAL A 69 6.30 5.01 -1.29
N THR A 70 6.57 6.17 -1.89
CA THR A 70 7.90 6.55 -2.39
C THR A 70 8.62 7.40 -1.35
N VAL A 71 9.85 7.02 -1.03
CA VAL A 71 10.73 7.77 -0.14
C VAL A 71 11.94 8.26 -0.93
N THR A 72 12.24 9.56 -0.78
CA THR A 72 13.47 10.17 -1.30
C THR A 72 14.42 10.44 -0.16
N LEU A 73 15.60 9.83 -0.21
CA LEU A 73 16.70 10.13 0.68
C LEU A 73 17.70 11.01 -0.06
N ALA A 74 17.85 12.25 0.39
CA ALA A 74 18.93 13.11 -0.09
C ALA A 74 20.29 12.51 0.29
N GLU A 75 21.28 12.65 -0.58
CA GLU A 75 22.65 12.25 -0.24
C GLU A 75 23.16 13.08 0.95
N MET A 76 23.62 12.38 1.99
CA MET A 76 24.23 12.98 3.17
C MET A 76 25.76 12.81 3.12
N SER A 77 26.47 13.34 4.12
CA SER A 77 27.93 13.20 4.23
C SER A 77 28.44 11.74 4.28
N LEU A 78 27.55 10.77 4.52
CA LEU A 78 27.86 9.34 4.55
C LEU A 78 27.04 8.61 3.47
N PRO A 79 27.68 7.80 2.61
CA PRO A 79 26.99 7.17 1.48
C PRO A 79 25.99 6.11 1.94
N TYR A 80 24.91 5.96 1.16
CA TYR A 80 23.98 4.84 1.30
C TYR A 80 24.54 3.59 0.60
N HIS A 81 24.39 2.45 1.24
CA HIS A 81 24.69 1.14 0.68
C HIS A 81 23.39 0.40 0.38
N VAL A 82 23.20 0.03 -0.89
CA VAL A 82 22.06 -0.75 -1.36
C VAL A 82 22.52 -2.16 -1.63
N GLN A 83 21.92 -3.11 -0.93
CA GLN A 83 21.97 -4.52 -1.32
C GLN A 83 20.74 -4.78 -2.18
N THR A 84 20.93 -4.81 -3.51
CA THR A 84 19.83 -5.07 -4.45
C THR A 84 19.51 -6.55 -4.49
N SER A 85 18.23 -6.84 -4.61
CA SER A 85 17.71 -8.19 -4.72
C SER A 85 17.44 -8.59 -6.17
N SER A 86 17.24 -9.89 -6.40
CA SER A 86 16.83 -10.39 -7.71
C SER A 86 15.42 -9.93 -8.07
N ASP A 87 15.11 -9.93 -9.38
CA ASP A 87 13.76 -9.61 -9.87
C ASP A 87 12.68 -10.52 -9.26
N SER A 88 13.01 -11.80 -9.04
CA SER A 88 12.10 -12.76 -8.40
C SER A 88 11.77 -12.40 -6.95
N GLU A 89 12.74 -11.88 -6.20
CA GLU A 89 12.51 -11.45 -4.83
C GLU A 89 11.76 -10.11 -4.77
N ARG A 90 12.06 -9.19 -5.70
CA ARG A 90 11.29 -7.95 -5.89
C ARG A 90 9.84 -8.22 -6.30
N GLN A 91 9.59 -9.26 -7.08
CA GLN A 91 8.23 -9.70 -7.39
C GLN A 91 7.54 -10.31 -6.15
N SER A 92 8.30 -11.05 -5.34
CA SER A 92 7.76 -11.68 -4.12
C SER A 92 7.27 -10.64 -3.12
N ILE A 93 7.97 -9.50 -2.99
CA ILE A 93 7.52 -8.42 -2.12
C ILE A 93 6.29 -7.69 -2.66
N VAL A 94 6.15 -7.53 -3.98
CA VAL A 94 4.88 -7.04 -4.57
C VAL A 94 3.74 -8.00 -4.22
N GLY A 95 3.98 -9.31 -4.25
CA GLY A 95 3.02 -10.31 -3.80
C GLY A 95 2.63 -10.17 -2.31
N LEU A 96 3.51 -9.60 -1.48
CA LEU A 96 3.20 -9.27 -0.08
C LEU A 96 2.36 -7.99 0.03
N TRP A 97 2.69 -6.95 -0.74
CA TRP A 97 1.94 -5.69 -0.77
C TRP A 97 0.46 -5.93 -1.15
N LYS A 98 0.24 -6.78 -2.16
CA LYS A 98 -1.09 -7.22 -2.60
C LYS A 98 -1.95 -7.87 -1.51
N LYS A 99 -1.36 -8.34 -0.40
CA LYS A 99 -2.07 -9.01 0.70
C LYS A 99 -2.47 -8.09 1.83
N PHE A 100 -1.82 -6.94 1.99
CA PHE A 100 -2.01 -6.07 3.15
C PHE A 100 -2.86 -4.84 2.88
N GLY A 101 -2.86 -4.35 1.63
CA GLY A 101 -3.72 -3.25 1.22
C GLY A 101 -5.13 -3.70 0.87
N PHE A 102 -6.01 -2.74 0.59
CA PHE A 102 -7.38 -3.05 0.15
C PHE A 102 -7.38 -3.61 -1.27
N VAL A 103 -8.20 -4.62 -1.52
CA VAL A 103 -8.35 -5.23 -2.83
C VAL A 103 -9.74 -4.91 -3.37
N ALA A 104 -9.82 -4.51 -4.63
CA ALA A 104 -11.08 -4.18 -5.27
C ALA A 104 -11.11 -4.60 -6.75
N ALA A 105 -12.29 -4.98 -7.23
CA ALA A 105 -12.60 -5.02 -8.65
C ALA A 105 -13.18 -3.67 -9.06
N VAL A 106 -12.50 -2.97 -9.97
CA VAL A 106 -12.92 -1.66 -10.48
C VAL A 106 -13.45 -1.84 -11.89
N THR A 107 -14.72 -1.51 -12.10
CA THR A 107 -15.35 -1.50 -13.42
C THR A 107 -15.45 -0.07 -13.94
N ASP A 108 -14.85 0.18 -15.10
CA ASP A 108 -14.91 1.49 -15.78
C ASP A 108 -16.27 1.74 -16.46
N LEU A 109 -16.43 2.94 -17.03
CA LEU A 109 -17.64 3.31 -17.79
C LEU A 109 -17.85 2.46 -19.05
N ALA A 110 -16.78 1.94 -19.66
CA ALA A 110 -16.86 1.04 -20.81
C ALA A 110 -17.26 -0.40 -20.42
N GLY A 111 -17.26 -0.71 -19.13
CA GLY A 111 -17.60 -2.01 -18.57
C GLY A 111 -16.40 -2.95 -18.38
N ALA A 112 -15.17 -2.51 -18.68
CA ALA A 112 -13.97 -3.29 -18.41
C ALA A 112 -13.72 -3.33 -16.89
N THR A 113 -13.45 -4.53 -16.37
CA THR A 113 -13.20 -4.73 -14.93
C THR A 113 -11.73 -5.07 -14.71
N THR A 114 -11.07 -4.31 -13.85
CA THR A 114 -9.68 -4.50 -13.46
C THR A 114 -9.59 -4.85 -11.99
N LYS A 115 -8.85 -5.89 -11.65
CA LYS A 115 -8.51 -6.19 -10.26
C LYS A 115 -7.37 -5.28 -9.81
N VAL A 116 -7.62 -4.55 -8.73
CA VAL A 116 -6.72 -3.56 -8.13
C VAL A 116 -6.41 -4.01 -6.72
N TYR A 117 -5.13 -4.04 -6.38
CA TYR A 117 -4.63 -4.29 -5.04
C TYR A 117 -4.06 -3.00 -4.48
N ASP A 118 -3.91 -2.94 -3.17
CA ASP A 118 -3.41 -1.76 -2.48
C ASP A 118 -4.19 -0.49 -2.84
N ALA A 119 -5.52 -0.59 -2.75
CA ALA A 119 -6.43 0.43 -3.21
C ALA A 119 -6.59 1.60 -2.24
N TYR A 120 -6.59 2.82 -2.77
CA TYR A 120 -6.86 4.06 -2.03
C TYR A 120 -7.26 5.19 -2.99
N LEU A 121 -7.70 6.32 -2.42
CA LEU A 121 -8.01 7.56 -3.14
C LEU A 121 -6.86 8.55 -3.00
N ASP A 122 -6.52 9.22 -4.10
CA ASP A 122 -5.57 10.33 -4.10
C ASP A 122 -6.12 11.52 -4.88
N PHE A 123 -5.54 12.69 -4.61
CA PHE A 123 -6.08 13.98 -5.00
C PHE A 123 -5.06 14.73 -5.86
N TYR A 124 -5.37 14.89 -7.14
CA TYR A 124 -4.50 15.55 -8.11
C TYR A 124 -4.99 16.95 -8.44
N PRO A 125 -4.09 17.91 -8.73
CA PRO A 125 -4.51 19.19 -9.26
C PRO A 125 -5.19 19.00 -10.62
N PRO A 126 -6.21 19.80 -10.97
CA PRO A 126 -6.87 19.71 -12.27
C PRO A 126 -5.85 19.90 -13.39
N GLY A 127 -5.86 19.02 -14.40
CA GLY A 127 -4.92 19.10 -15.53
C GLY A 127 -3.56 18.42 -15.30
N GLY A 128 -3.32 17.78 -14.15
CA GLY A 128 -2.29 16.75 -14.01
C GLY A 128 -0.83 17.22 -13.90
N ARG A 129 -0.55 18.48 -13.51
CA ARG A 129 0.80 18.92 -13.13
C ARG A 129 0.77 19.91 -11.95
N GLY A 130 1.44 19.51 -10.87
CA GLY A 130 2.21 20.32 -9.90
C GLY A 130 1.62 21.59 -9.29
N SER A 131 1.57 21.57 -7.95
CA SER A 131 1.63 22.72 -7.04
C SER A 131 0.42 23.64 -7.03
N LEU A 132 -0.54 23.35 -6.14
CA LEU A 132 -1.28 24.35 -5.34
C LEU A 132 -2.20 23.67 -4.33
N LEU A 133 -2.47 22.37 -4.49
CA LEU A 133 -3.22 21.61 -3.50
C LEU A 133 -2.53 21.70 -2.14
N GLU A 134 -3.34 21.99 -1.12
CA GLU A 134 -3.00 21.63 0.25
C GLU A 134 -2.53 20.17 0.26
N SER A 135 -1.50 19.85 1.05
CA SER A 135 -0.94 18.49 1.10
C SER A 135 -2.01 17.52 1.62
N LEU A 136 -2.80 16.97 0.72
CA LEU A 136 -3.84 16.00 1.02
C LEU A 136 -3.22 14.61 1.06
N PRO A 137 -3.22 13.92 2.20
CA PRO A 137 -2.79 12.55 2.23
C PRO A 137 -3.79 11.69 1.44
N PRO A 138 -3.31 10.69 0.69
CA PRO A 138 -4.20 9.69 0.12
C PRO A 138 -5.00 8.96 1.20
N ARG A 139 -6.22 8.50 0.87
CA ARG A 139 -7.22 8.00 1.83
C ARG A 139 -7.77 6.62 1.48
N THR A 140 -8.11 5.84 2.48
CA THR A 140 -8.80 4.53 2.35
C THR A 140 -10.25 4.62 2.83
N SER A 141 -10.90 5.74 2.52
CA SER A 141 -12.26 6.06 2.96
C SER A 141 -12.95 6.99 1.96
N PHE A 142 -14.28 6.97 1.95
CA PHE A 142 -15.10 7.85 1.14
C PHE A 142 -15.74 8.94 2.02
N PRO A 143 -15.24 10.19 1.97
CA PRO A 143 -15.95 11.32 2.54
C PRO A 143 -17.23 11.59 1.74
N LEU A 144 -18.37 11.59 2.42
CA LEU A 144 -19.72 11.64 1.85
C LEU A 144 -20.53 12.78 2.46
N LEU A 145 -21.17 13.55 1.60
CA LEU A 145 -22.22 14.50 1.97
C LEU A 145 -23.59 13.87 1.69
N MET A 146 -24.32 13.53 2.76
CA MET A 146 -25.65 12.92 2.67
C MET A 146 -26.75 13.98 2.52
N GLY A 147 -27.90 13.55 2.00
CA GLY A 147 -29.11 14.38 1.92
C GLY A 147 -29.52 14.91 3.30
N GLY A 148 -29.54 16.23 3.45
CA GLY A 148 -29.77 16.92 4.72
C GLY A 148 -28.53 17.62 5.31
N GLY A 149 -27.38 17.57 4.62
CA GLY A 149 -26.18 18.31 4.99
C GLY A 149 -25.28 17.61 6.02
N ALA A 150 -25.61 16.38 6.41
CA ALA A 150 -24.76 15.56 7.26
C ALA A 150 -23.57 15.02 6.45
N ALA A 151 -22.36 15.16 6.99
CA ALA A 151 -21.15 14.60 6.41
C ALA A 151 -20.68 13.38 7.21
N ASP A 152 -20.14 12.38 6.53
CA ASP A 152 -19.57 11.18 7.13
C ASP A 152 -18.35 10.70 6.34
N ASP A 153 -17.47 9.93 6.97
CA ASP A 153 -16.33 9.30 6.31
C ASP A 153 -16.49 7.77 6.40
N VAL A 154 -16.60 7.12 5.25
CA VAL A 154 -16.92 5.68 5.18
C VAL A 154 -15.68 4.90 4.74
N ASP A 155 -15.03 4.24 5.70
CA ASP A 155 -13.83 3.43 5.48
C ASP A 155 -14.06 2.30 4.46
N PHE A 156 -13.07 2.06 3.60
CA PHE A 156 -13.07 0.96 2.63
C PHE A 156 -13.34 -0.40 3.29
N GLU A 157 -12.86 -0.59 4.52
CA GLU A 157 -13.08 -1.81 5.31
C GLU A 157 -14.57 -2.11 5.52
N ARG A 158 -15.42 -1.08 5.60
CA ARG A 158 -16.87 -1.21 5.79
C ARG A 158 -17.65 -1.30 4.48
N VAL A 159 -17.03 -0.96 3.36
CA VAL A 159 -17.70 -0.89 2.07
C VAL A 159 -17.59 -2.25 1.38
N LEU A 160 -18.72 -2.75 0.91
CA LEU A 160 -18.76 -3.91 0.01
C LEU A 160 -18.70 -3.45 -1.45
N ARG A 161 -19.47 -2.42 -1.78
CA ARG A 161 -19.63 -1.94 -3.15
C ARG A 161 -19.87 -0.44 -3.19
N VAL A 162 -19.30 0.21 -4.19
CA VAL A 162 -19.58 1.60 -4.57
C VAL A 162 -20.09 1.62 -5.99
N GLU A 163 -21.22 2.28 -6.22
CA GLU A 163 -21.73 2.63 -7.53
C GLU A 163 -21.58 4.14 -7.71
N LEU A 164 -20.98 4.55 -8.81
CA LEU A 164 -20.68 5.95 -9.09
C LEU A 164 -21.52 6.42 -10.27
N ASN A 165 -22.20 7.54 -10.09
CA ASN A 165 -22.94 8.22 -11.13
C ASN A 165 -22.64 9.73 -11.05
N ASN A 166 -21.75 10.21 -11.91
CA ASN A 166 -21.20 11.56 -11.85
C ASN A 166 -20.57 11.85 -10.46
N HIS A 167 -21.16 12.78 -9.69
CA HIS A 167 -20.70 13.15 -8.36
C HIS A 167 -21.43 12.41 -7.23
N HIS A 168 -22.46 11.61 -7.57
CA HIS A 168 -23.24 10.87 -6.60
C HIS A 168 -22.70 9.46 -6.44
N LEU A 169 -22.53 9.05 -5.19
CA LEU A 169 -22.06 7.74 -4.79
C LEU A 169 -23.17 7.01 -4.06
N LYS A 170 -23.32 5.73 -4.40
CA LYS A 170 -24.11 4.77 -3.65
C LYS A 170 -23.18 3.71 -3.08
N LEU A 171 -23.09 3.66 -1.76
CA LEU A 171 -22.26 2.73 -1.02
C LEU A 171 -23.14 1.67 -0.41
N THR A 172 -22.91 0.42 -0.77
CA THR A 172 -23.45 -0.74 -0.05
C THR A 172 -22.40 -1.17 0.97
N LEU A 173 -22.77 -1.14 2.24
CA LEU A 173 -21.89 -1.50 3.34
C LEU A 173 -21.93 -3.02 3.58
N ARG A 174 -20.89 -3.56 4.20
CA ARG A 174 -20.78 -5.00 4.48
C ARG A 174 -21.86 -5.49 5.44
N GLU A 175 -22.36 -4.62 6.33
CA GLU A 175 -23.51 -4.91 7.20
C GLU A 175 -24.86 -4.95 6.46
N GLY A 176 -24.88 -4.70 5.14
CA GLY A 176 -26.08 -4.76 4.30
C GLY A 176 -26.87 -3.45 4.21
N SER A 177 -26.49 -2.42 4.96
CA SER A 177 -27.05 -1.08 4.82
C SER A 177 -26.49 -0.36 3.58
N ALA A 178 -27.17 0.70 3.15
CA ALA A 178 -26.71 1.55 2.07
C ALA A 178 -26.59 3.01 2.53
N LYS A 179 -25.57 3.70 2.03
CA LYS A 179 -25.39 5.15 2.17
C LYS A 179 -25.30 5.77 0.79
N GLU A 180 -25.98 6.90 0.62
CA GLU A 180 -26.04 7.61 -0.65
C GLU A 180 -25.76 9.09 -0.40
N GLY A 181 -25.00 9.71 -1.30
CA GLY A 181 -24.61 11.10 -1.17
C GLY A 181 -23.61 11.54 -2.23
N GLU A 182 -23.17 12.78 -2.14
CA GLU A 182 -22.12 13.32 -3.01
C GLU A 182 -20.74 13.08 -2.39
N PHE A 183 -19.73 12.87 -3.24
CA PHE A 183 -18.35 12.82 -2.77
C PHE A 183 -17.94 14.20 -2.24
N LEU A 184 -17.52 14.26 -0.97
CA LEU A 184 -17.05 15.49 -0.36
C LEU A 184 -15.53 15.58 -0.51
N THR A 185 -15.05 16.49 -1.35
CA THR A 185 -13.61 16.74 -1.46
C THR A 185 -13.07 17.33 -0.15
N PRO A 186 -11.95 16.83 0.39
CA PRO A 186 -11.41 17.29 1.68
C PRO A 186 -10.70 18.65 1.61
N THR A 187 -10.90 19.40 0.52
CA THR A 187 -10.32 20.72 0.29
C THR A 187 -11.32 21.57 -0.50
N ASN A 188 -11.21 22.89 -0.35
CA ASN A 188 -11.98 23.88 -1.11
C ASN A 188 -11.36 24.19 -2.47
N GLN A 189 -10.16 23.65 -2.75
CA GLN A 189 -9.53 23.79 -4.05
C GLN A 189 -10.06 22.74 -5.03
N PRO A 190 -10.16 23.05 -6.33
CA PRO A 190 -10.51 22.06 -7.34
C PRO A 190 -9.49 20.90 -7.34
N VAL A 191 -9.98 19.67 -7.32
CA VAL A 191 -9.17 18.43 -7.35
C VAL A 191 -9.77 17.40 -8.29
N GLU A 192 -8.93 16.61 -8.96
CA GLU A 192 -9.33 15.36 -9.59
C GLU A 192 -9.05 14.21 -8.63
N VAL A 193 -10.11 13.55 -8.16
CA VAL A 193 -10.01 12.38 -7.28
C VAL A 193 -9.79 11.13 -8.14
N ARG A 194 -8.72 10.39 -7.84
CA ARG A 194 -8.41 9.14 -8.53
C ARG A 194 -8.45 7.97 -7.57
N PHE A 195 -9.00 6.85 -8.04
CA PHE A 195 -8.80 5.55 -7.43
C PHE A 195 -7.48 4.97 -7.95
N LEU A 196 -6.57 4.68 -7.05
CA LEU A 196 -5.22 4.22 -7.33
C LEU A 196 -5.00 2.82 -6.77
N GLY A 197 -3.98 2.14 -7.29
CA GLY A 197 -3.48 0.89 -6.76
C GLY A 197 -2.55 0.19 -7.74
N ILE A 198 -2.22 -1.07 -7.44
CA ILE A 198 -1.40 -1.92 -8.30
C ILE A 198 -2.25 -3.01 -8.97
N THR A 199 -1.96 -3.33 -10.22
CA THR A 199 -2.62 -4.42 -10.95
C THR A 199 -1.86 -5.74 -10.78
N ASP A 200 -2.44 -6.81 -11.33
CA ASP A 200 -1.73 -8.09 -11.38
C ASP A 200 -0.43 -8.07 -12.19
N ARG A 201 -0.32 -7.12 -13.12
CA ARG A 201 0.81 -6.96 -14.04
C ARG A 201 1.82 -5.90 -13.58
N TYR A 202 1.73 -5.46 -12.33
CA TYR A 202 2.63 -4.44 -11.80
C TYR A 202 4.10 -4.86 -11.95
N ASP A 203 4.87 -4.00 -12.61
CA ASP A 203 6.32 -4.14 -12.77
C ASP A 203 7.04 -3.51 -11.57
N PRO A 204 7.74 -4.31 -10.73
CA PRO A 204 8.46 -3.79 -9.58
C PRO A 204 9.53 -2.75 -9.96
N SER A 205 10.10 -2.82 -11.17
CA SER A 205 11.12 -1.89 -11.66
C SER A 205 10.55 -0.53 -12.11
N SER A 206 9.22 -0.41 -12.24
CA SER A 206 8.57 0.85 -12.58
C SER A 206 8.93 1.95 -11.58
N LYS A 207 9.15 3.17 -12.07
CA LYS A 207 9.33 4.35 -11.20
C LYS A 207 8.03 4.75 -10.52
N GLU A 208 6.90 4.45 -11.16
CA GLU A 208 5.59 4.72 -10.61
C GLU A 208 5.25 3.70 -9.53
N VAL A 209 4.66 4.19 -8.45
CA VAL A 209 4.18 3.31 -7.37
C VAL A 209 2.94 2.54 -7.82
N PHE A 210 2.13 3.14 -8.68
CA PHE A 210 0.82 2.63 -9.09
C PHE A 210 0.75 2.54 -10.61
N ASP A 211 0.38 1.38 -11.13
CA ASP A 211 0.09 1.17 -12.56
C ASP A 211 -1.42 1.25 -12.86
N PHE A 212 -2.26 1.31 -11.83
CA PHE A 212 -3.67 1.66 -11.93
C PHE A 212 -3.92 3.06 -11.37
N ALA A 213 -4.46 3.95 -12.20
CA ALA A 213 -4.85 5.28 -11.79
C ALA A 213 -6.04 5.78 -12.61
N LEU A 214 -7.24 5.73 -12.04
CA LEU A 214 -8.47 6.08 -12.75
C LEU A 214 -9.27 7.15 -12.00
N PRO A 215 -9.62 8.29 -12.63
CA PRO A 215 -10.50 9.28 -12.03
C PRO A 215 -11.84 8.65 -11.61
N LEU A 216 -12.38 9.03 -10.45
CA LEU A 216 -13.65 8.51 -9.96
C LEU A 216 -14.79 8.68 -10.98
N GLN A 217 -14.78 9.80 -11.73
CA GLN A 217 -15.76 10.08 -12.79
C GLN A 217 -15.70 9.09 -13.97
N LYS A 218 -14.60 8.34 -14.12
CA LYS A 218 -14.43 7.30 -15.15
C LYS A 218 -14.71 5.89 -14.62
N ILE A 219 -15.10 5.77 -13.35
CA ILE A 219 -15.43 4.51 -12.71
C ILE A 219 -16.95 4.40 -12.63
N ARG A 220 -17.49 3.24 -13.01
CA ARG A 220 -18.90 2.90 -12.84
C ARG A 220 -19.15 2.23 -11.50
N LYS A 221 -18.26 1.30 -11.12
CA LYS A 221 -18.44 0.43 -9.96
C LYS A 221 -17.10 0.06 -9.33
N ILE A 222 -17.06 0.00 -8.00
CA ILE A 222 -15.96 -0.56 -7.21
C ILE A 222 -16.55 -1.65 -6.32
N GLU A 223 -15.97 -2.84 -6.32
CA GLU A 223 -16.36 -3.95 -5.43
C GLU A 223 -15.15 -4.36 -4.60
N PHE A 224 -15.22 -4.16 -3.29
CA PHE A 224 -14.11 -4.47 -2.38
C PHE A 224 -14.15 -5.94 -1.98
N GLU A 225 -12.98 -6.59 -2.05
CA GLU A 225 -12.74 -7.90 -1.48
C GLU A 225 -12.48 -7.78 0.03
N HIS A 226 -12.53 -8.90 0.75
CA HIS A 226 -12.38 -8.94 2.21
C HIS A 226 -11.07 -8.36 2.71
#